data_AF-A0A956ER73-F1
#
_entry.id   AF-A0A956ER73-F1
#
_cell.length_a   1.000
_cell.length_b   1.000
_cell.length_c   1.000
_cell.angle_alpha   90.00
_cell.angle_beta   90.00
_cell.angle_gamma   90.00
#
_symmetry.space_group_name_H-M   'P 1'
#
loop_
_entity.id
_entity.type
_entity.pdbx_description
1 polymer ?
#
loop_
_entity_poly.entity_id
_entity_poly.type
_entity_poly.pdbx_seq_one_letter_code
_entity_poly.pdbx_strand_id
1 'polypeptide(L)' 'MPVCKACGEEVDEVVSVKVNGKTKKLCEECAEIAEQEQEILEQSESVVQGMMGFKGRR' A
#
# COMPACT_ATOMS: atom_id res chain seq x y z
N MET A 1 -9.79 -11.57 19.78
CA MET A 1 -8.89 -11.96 18.68
C MET A 1 -8.59 -10.70 17.88
N PRO A 2 -7.35 -10.47 17.40
CA PRO A 2 -7.10 -9.32 16.53
C PRO A 2 -7.92 -9.42 15.24
N VAL A 3 -8.44 -8.28 14.78
CA VAL A 3 -9.22 -8.19 13.54
C VAL A 3 -8.33 -7.67 12.43
N CYS A 4 -8.30 -8.38 11.31
CA CYS A 4 -7.61 -7.91 10.10
C CYS A 4 -8.30 -6.65 9.55
N LYS A 5 -7.55 -5.54 9.38
CA LYS A 5 -8.11 -4.29 8.86
C LYS A 5 -8.36 -4.26 7.35
N ALA A 6 -8.05 -5.34 6.61
CA ALA A 6 -8.34 -5.47 5.19
C ALA A 6 -9.62 -6.29 4.94
N CYS A 7 -9.65 -7.55 5.39
CA CYS A 7 -10.82 -8.44 5.20
C CYS A 7 -11.87 -8.33 6.30
N GLY A 8 -11.52 -7.82 7.50
CA GLY A 8 -12.44 -7.71 8.64
C GLY A 8 -12.61 -8.99 9.45
N GLU A 9 -11.84 -10.03 9.17
CA GLU A 9 -11.90 -11.31 9.89
C GLU A 9 -11.12 -11.28 11.21
N GLU A 10 -11.64 -12.01 12.20
CA GLU A 10 -10.93 -12.30 13.44
C GLU A 10 -9.92 -13.41 13.21
N VAL A 11 -8.65 -13.10 13.43
CA VAL A 11 -7.53 -14.03 13.26
C VAL A 11 -6.78 -14.14 14.58
N ASP A 12 -5.96 -15.18 14.74
CA ASP A 12 -5.15 -15.35 15.94
C ASP A 12 -4.00 -14.33 16.00
N GLU A 13 -3.40 -14.03 14.85
CA GLU A 13 -2.23 -13.17 14.72
C GLU A 13 -2.39 -12.14 13.60
N VAL A 14 -1.88 -10.93 13.83
CA VAL A 14 -1.83 -9.86 12.82
C VAL A 14 -0.44 -9.25 12.79
N VAL A 15 0.06 -9.02 11.57
CA VAL A 15 1.32 -8.34 11.30
C VAL A 15 1.07 -6.86 11.01
N SER A 16 2.07 -6.02 11.28
CA SER A 16 1.99 -4.58 11.07
C SER A 16 2.77 -4.20 9.82
N VAL A 17 2.07 -3.84 8.74
CA VAL A 17 2.67 -3.41 7.48
C VAL A 17 2.40 -1.93 7.21
N LYS A 18 3.31 -1.25 6.52
CA LYS A 18 3.10 0.15 6.09
C LYS A 18 2.44 0.17 4.72
N VAL A 19 1.28 0.80 4.63
CA VAL A 19 0.51 1.00 3.40
C VAL A 19 0.22 2.48 3.26
N ASN A 20 0.68 3.12 2.18
CA ASN A 20 0.49 4.55 1.91
C ASN A 20 0.97 5.44 3.07
N GLY A 21 2.14 5.13 3.62
CA GLY A 21 2.71 5.85 4.78
C GLY A 21 1.97 5.63 6.11
N LYS A 22 0.94 4.79 6.16
CA LYS A 22 0.18 4.46 7.37
C LYS A 22 0.39 3.00 7.76
N THR A 23 0.65 2.75 9.03
CA THR A 23 0.76 1.38 9.54
C THR A 23 -0.63 0.75 9.68
N LYS A 24 -0.85 -0.39 9.04
CA LYS A 24 -2.07 -1.21 9.14
C LYS A 24 -1.73 -2.56 9.78
N LYS A 25 -2.68 -3.09 10.58
CA LYS A 25 -2.61 -4.45 11.13
C LYS A 25 -3.43 -5.39 10.25
N LEU A 26 -2.76 -6.33 9.60
CA LEU A 26 -3.33 -7.24 8.61
C LEU A 26 -2.99 -8.69 8.98
N CYS A 27 -3.79 -9.66 8.55
CA CYS A 27 -3.37 -11.06 8.56
C CYS A 27 -2.23 -11.28 7.56
N GLU A 28 -1.54 -12.42 7.65
CA GLU A 28 -0.40 -12.76 6.78
C GLU A 28 -0.75 -12.62 5.30
N GLU A 29 -1.89 -13.18 4.86
CA GLU A 29 -2.34 -13.11 3.46
C GLU A 29 -2.58 -11.67 2.98
N CYS A 30 -3.26 -10.85 3.79
CA CYS A 30 -3.54 -9.45 3.43
C CYS A 30 -2.28 -8.57 3.48
N ALA A 31 -1.29 -8.94 4.30
CA ALA A 31 -0.02 -8.25 4.38
C ALA A 31 0.80 -8.40 3.10
N GLU A 32 0.90 -9.63 2.57
CA GLU A 32 1.61 -9.91 1.33
C GLU A 32 1.02 -9.13 0.14
N ILE A 33 -0.32 -9.10 0.02
CA ILE A 33 -0.99 -8.34 -1.03
C ILE A 33 -0.71 -6.85 -0.88
N ALA A 34 -0.80 -6.32 0.34
CA ALA A 34 -0.59 -4.91 0.60
C ALA A 34 0.85 -4.46 0.29
N GLU A 35 1.85 -5.31 0.55
CA GLU A 35 3.25 -5.04 0.20
C GLU A 35 3.44 -5.00 -1.33
N GLN A 36 2.81 -5.92 -2.07
CA GLN A 36 2.84 -5.91 -3.55
C GLN A 36 2.16 -4.66 -4.12
N GLU A 37 1.02 -4.23 -3.55
CA GLU A 37 0.34 -3.00 -3.97
C GLU A 37 1.17 -1.73 -3.72
N GLN A 38 2.00 -1.71 -2.66
CA GLN A 38 2.90 -0.58 -2.40
C GLN A 38 3.96 -0.43 -3.50
N GLU A 39 4.52 -1.53 -3.98
CA GLU A 39 5.52 -1.51 -5.06
C GLU A 39 4.93 -0.92 -6.36
N ILE A 40 3.66 -1.21 -6.65
CA ILE A 40 2.96 -0.67 -7.82
C ILE A 40 2.65 0.83 -7.65
N LEU A 41 2.28 1.27 -6.45
CA LEU A 41 1.97 2.68 -6.19
C LEU A 41 3.21 3.57 -6.31
N GLU A 42 4.37 3.11 -5.83
CA GLU A 42 5.65 3.82 -5.99
C GLU A 42 6.02 3.98 -7.47
N GLN A 43 5.76 2.95 -8.29
CA GLN A 43 5.95 3.04 -9.75
C GLN A 43 4.94 3.98 -10.43
N SER A 44 3.73 4.13 -9.90
CA SER A 44 2.67 4.94 -10.50
C SER A 44 2.88 6.45 -10.33
N GLU A 45 3.45 6.91 -9.21
CA GLU A 45 3.78 8.34 -9.00
C GLU A 45 4.89 8.83 -9.96
N SER A 46 5.83 7.95 -10.32
CA SER A 46 6.90 8.27 -11.27
C SER A 46 6.38 8.56 -12.70
N VAL A 47 5.30 7.88 -13.12
CA VAL A 47 4.71 8.04 -14.46
C VAL A 47 3.93 9.36 -14.58
N VAL A 48 3.25 9.79 -13.52
CA VAL A 48 2.47 11.04 -13.54
C VAL A 48 3.39 12.28 -13.52
N GLN A 49 4.51 12.23 -12.78
CA GLN A 49 5.50 13.32 -12.81
C GLN A 49 6.16 13.48 -14.19
N GLY A 50 6.29 12.39 -14.96
CA GLY A 50 6.79 12.43 -16.35
C GLY A 50 5.91 13.22 -17.33
N MET A 51 4.60 13.29 -17.10
CA MET A 51 3.67 14.01 -17.99
C MET A 51 3.58 15.52 -17.70
N MET A 52 3.97 15.99 -16.51
CA MET A 52 3.98 17.42 -16.17
C MET A 52 5.28 18.14 -16.59
N GLY A 53 6.32 17.41 -17.01
CA GLY A 53 7.62 17.97 -17.39
C GLY A 53 7.69 18.64 -18.78
N PHE A 54 6.70 18.45 -19.66
CA PHE A 54 6.80 18.93 -21.06
C PHE A 54 6.04 20.23 -21.37
N LYS A 55 5.26 20.78 -20.42
CA LYS A 55 4.40 21.96 -20.68
C LYS A 55 4.73 23.18 -19.81
N GLY A 56 6.01 23.40 -19.53
CA GLY A 56 6.48 24.51 -18.68
C GLY A 56 7.86 25.07 -19.02
N ARG A 57 8.41 24.81 -20.22
CA ARG A 57 9.58 25.56 -20.69
C ARG A 57 9.08 26.89 -21.26
N ARG A 58 9.32 27.96 -20.52
CA ARG A 58 9.30 29.33 -21.03
C ARG A 58 10.12 29.44 -22.32
#